data_AF-A0A453LBQ3-F1
#
_entry.id   AF-A0A453LBQ3-F1
#
_cell.length_a   1.000
_cell.length_b   1.000
_cell.length_c   1.000
_cell.angle_alpha   90.00
_cell.angle_beta   90.00
_cell.angle_gamma   90.00
#
_symmetry.space_group_name_H-M   'P 1'
#
loop_
_entity.id
_entity.type
_entity.pdbx_description
1 polymer ?
#
loop_
_entity_poly.entity_id
_entity_poly.type
_entity_poly.pdbx_seq_one_letter_code
_entity_poly.pdbx_strand_id
1 'polypeptide(L)'
;MCSPCGSIFRPRVNLPAKMLLFAAQFSNMIHHRLGLQMSSTPPLYPDAVYFLSHTRTFNISKARRQLGYAPTVSLEDGIMRTAASVSELQDNLGISRKQGACGSSKADKLLGSGVAADILLWRDEKKTFSYITLLFLLFYWFFLSDRTFVSSSAKILLVISLALYIHGV
;
A
#
# COMPACT_ATOMS: atom_id res chain seq x y z
N MET A 1 -3.61 21.76 -32.15
CA MET A 1 -2.47 22.16 -31.31
C MET A 1 -2.49 21.29 -30.06
N CYS A 2 -1.66 20.25 -30.00
CA CYS A 2 -1.58 19.36 -28.83
C CYS A 2 -0.53 19.90 -27.86
N SER A 3 -0.92 20.08 -26.60
CA SER A 3 -0.04 20.56 -25.53
C SER A 3 1.13 19.61 -25.26
N PRO A 4 2.30 20.10 -24.81
CA PRO A 4 3.44 19.25 -24.50
C PRO A 4 3.11 18.38 -23.28
N CYS A 5 3.37 17.08 -23.43
CA CYS A 5 3.22 16.08 -22.38
C CYS A 5 3.99 16.51 -21.13
N GLY A 6 3.31 16.57 -19.98
CA GLY A 6 3.91 16.91 -18.70
C GLY A 6 5.05 15.96 -18.38
N SER A 7 6.21 16.52 -18.04
CA SER A 7 7.36 15.78 -17.55
C SER A 7 6.94 14.96 -16.33
N ILE A 8 6.92 13.63 -16.47
CA ILE A 8 6.72 12.70 -15.36
C ILE A 8 7.92 12.84 -14.44
N PHE A 9 7.80 13.70 -13.43
CA PHE A 9 8.80 13.84 -12.38
C PHE A 9 8.74 12.56 -11.52
N ARG A 10 9.64 11.60 -11.76
CA ARG A 10 9.78 10.44 -10.88
C ARG A 10 10.28 10.94 -9.52
N PRO A 11 9.49 10.87 -8.43
CA PRO A 11 10.01 11.16 -7.12
C PRO A 11 11.09 10.12 -6.81
N ARG A 12 12.36 10.57 -6.76
CA ARG A 12 13.47 9.74 -6.31
C ARG A 12 13.46 9.73 -4.79
N VAL A 13 12.71 8.80 -4.22
CA VAL A 13 12.79 8.48 -2.80
C VAL A 13 13.99 7.58 -2.57
N ASN A 14 15.04 8.14 -1.96
CA ASN A 14 16.21 7.37 -1.55
C ASN A 14 15.89 6.67 -0.23
N LEU A 15 15.26 5.50 -0.32
CA LEU A 15 15.00 4.67 0.86
C LEU A 15 16.21 3.77 1.15
N PRO A 16 16.77 3.80 2.38
CA PRO A 16 17.85 2.91 2.77
C PRO A 16 17.40 1.44 2.68
N ALA A 17 18.21 0.58 2.06
CA ALA A 17 17.92 -0.85 1.92
C ALA A 17 17.58 -1.53 3.25
N LYS A 18 18.25 -1.12 4.35
CA LYS A 18 17.98 -1.62 5.70
C LYS A 18 16.55 -1.32 6.15
N MET A 19 16.03 -0.11 5.90
CA MET A 19 14.66 0.27 6.25
C MET A 19 13.64 -0.55 5.48
N LEU A 20 13.88 -0.79 4.17
CA LEU A 20 13.01 -1.65 3.36
C LEU A 20 13.04 -3.10 3.85
N LEU A 21 14.20 -3.61 4.26
CA LEU A 21 14.35 -4.95 4.81
C LEU A 21 13.57 -5.12 6.11
N PHE A 22 13.68 -4.16 7.03
CA PHE A 22 12.88 -4.13 8.26
C PHE A 22 11.38 -4.10 7.96
N ALA A 23 10.94 -3.26 7.02
CA ALA A 23 9.54 -3.20 6.60
C ALA A 23 9.05 -4.54 5.99
N ALA A 24 9.87 -5.19 5.17
CA ALA A 24 9.56 -6.50 4.59
C ALA A 24 9.49 -7.61 5.66
N GLN A 25 10.41 -7.60 6.64
CA GLN A 25 10.36 -8.55 7.76
C GLN A 25 9.13 -8.32 8.64
N PHE A 26 8.79 -7.06 8.92
CA PHE A 26 7.63 -6.69 9.71
C PHE A 26 6.33 -7.08 9.02
N SER A 27 6.21 -6.85 7.70
CA SER A 27 5.04 -7.29 6.94
C SER A 27 4.92 -8.81 6.94
N ASN A 28 6.02 -9.55 6.74
CA ASN A 28 6.03 -11.01 6.77
C ASN A 28 5.62 -11.56 8.15
N MET A 29 6.11 -10.95 9.23
CA MET A 29 5.73 -11.28 10.60
C MET A 29 4.23 -11.04 10.84
N ILE A 30 3.69 -9.91 10.37
CA ILE A 30 2.26 -9.58 10.46
C ILE A 30 1.43 -10.60 9.67
N HIS A 31 1.81 -10.90 8.42
CA HIS A 31 1.12 -11.89 7.59
C HIS A 31 1.08 -13.27 8.27
N HIS A 32 2.17 -13.68 8.89
CA HIS A 32 2.26 -14.95 9.60
C HIS A 32 1.44 -14.95 10.91
N ARG A 33 1.47 -13.86 11.69
CA ARG A 33 0.76 -13.73 12.96
C ARG A 33 -0.76 -13.58 12.81
N LEU A 34 -1.22 -12.85 11.79
CA LEU A 34 -2.63 -12.57 11.56
C LEU A 34 -3.34 -13.62 10.69
N GLY A 35 -2.66 -14.68 10.25
CA GLY A 35 -3.27 -15.74 9.46
C GLY A 35 -3.80 -15.29 8.10
N LEU A 36 -3.32 -14.15 7.59
CA LEU A 36 -3.70 -13.57 6.29
C LEU A 36 -3.04 -14.32 5.11
N GLN A 37 -2.93 -15.65 5.19
CA GLN A 37 -2.34 -16.48 4.13
C GLN A 37 -3.16 -16.47 2.84
N MET A 38 -4.44 -16.06 2.89
CA MET A 38 -5.38 -16.34 1.81
C MET A 38 -5.46 -15.26 0.71
N SER A 39 -5.10 -13.99 0.96
CA SER A 39 -5.60 -12.92 0.07
C SER A 39 -4.58 -12.02 -0.62
N SER A 40 -3.30 -12.00 -0.27
CA SER A 40 -2.36 -11.12 -0.97
C SER A 40 -0.92 -11.57 -0.80
N THR A 41 -0.24 -11.77 -1.92
CA THR A 41 1.22 -11.84 -1.97
C THR A 41 1.79 -10.60 -1.27
N PRO A 42 2.69 -10.74 -0.29
CA PRO A 42 3.23 -9.59 0.42
C PRO A 42 3.88 -8.64 -0.59
N PRO A 43 3.53 -7.34 -0.57
CA PRO A 43 3.98 -6.37 -1.58
C PRO A 43 5.50 -6.14 -1.55
N LEU A 44 6.18 -6.55 -0.48
CA LEU A 44 7.62 -6.44 -0.31
C LEU A 44 8.18 -7.77 0.18
N TYR A 45 8.86 -8.48 -0.71
CA TYR A 45 9.57 -9.72 -0.37
C TYR A 45 11.04 -9.42 -0.06
N PRO A 46 11.63 -9.99 1.01
CA PRO A 46 13.02 -9.75 1.39
C PRO A 46 14.01 -9.99 0.25
N ASP A 47 13.82 -11.04 -0.56
CA ASP A 47 14.74 -11.33 -1.67
C ASP A 47 14.64 -10.31 -2.80
N ALA A 48 13.46 -9.73 -3.02
CA ALA A 48 13.29 -8.66 -4.00
C ALA A 48 14.06 -7.40 -3.55
N VAL A 49 13.98 -7.05 -2.26
CA VAL A 49 14.75 -5.95 -1.68
C VAL A 49 16.24 -6.21 -1.81
N TYR A 50 16.70 -7.42 -1.46
CA TYR A 50 18.09 -7.81 -1.57
C TYR A 50 18.59 -7.74 -3.02
N PHE A 51 17.79 -8.24 -3.96
CA PHE A 51 18.07 -8.22 -5.40
C PHE A 51 18.18 -6.80 -5.94
N LEU A 52 17.28 -5.90 -5.55
CA LEU A 52 17.26 -4.51 -6.00
C LEU A 52 18.33 -3.65 -5.34
N SER A 53 18.79 -4.01 -4.14
CA SER A 53 19.80 -3.26 -3.40
C SER A 53 21.22 -3.45 -3.96
N HIS A 54 21.46 -4.54 -4.69
CA HIS A 54 22.79 -4.87 -5.23
C HIS A 54 22.87 -4.56 -6.72
N THR A 55 23.82 -3.71 -7.09
CA THR A 55 24.20 -3.49 -8.49
C THR A 55 24.88 -4.75 -9.03
N ARG A 56 24.30 -5.37 -10.05
CA ARG A 56 24.94 -6.48 -10.76
C ARG A 56 25.50 -5.99 -12.09
N THR A 57 26.77 -6.32 -12.35
CA THR A 57 27.40 -6.12 -13.64
C THR A 57 27.42 -7.43 -14.40
N PHE A 58 27.05 -7.39 -15.68
CA PHE A 58 27.03 -8.57 -16.54
C PHE A 58 28.15 -8.45 -17.57
N ASN A 59 28.99 -9.49 -17.68
CA ASN A 59 30.09 -9.54 -18.63
C ASN A 59 29.86 -10.67 -19.63
N ILE A 60 29.78 -10.32 -20.92
CA ILE A 60 29.51 -11.26 -22.02
C ILE A 60 30.78 -11.90 -22.62
N SER A 61 31.97 -11.56 -22.15
CA SER A 61 33.24 -12.05 -22.72
C SER A 61 33.36 -13.58 -22.66
N LYS A 62 32.86 -14.20 -21.60
CA LYS A 62 32.89 -15.66 -21.46
C LYS A 62 31.95 -16.36 -22.44
N ALA A 63 30.73 -15.83 -22.60
CA ALA A 63 29.75 -16.34 -23.56
C ALA A 63 30.26 -16.22 -25.00
N ARG A 64 30.92 -15.10 -25.35
CA ARG A 64 31.52 -14.92 -26.67
C ARG A 64 32.61 -15.94 -26.98
N ARG A 65 33.46 -16.27 -26.01
CA ARG A 65 34.55 -17.25 -26.18
C ARG A 65 34.05 -18.70 -26.25
N GLN A 66 33.08 -19.07 -25.42
CA GLN A 66 32.65 -20.46 -25.28
C GLN A 66 31.47 -20.84 -26.18
N LEU A 67 30.61 -19.88 -26.52
CA LEU A 67 29.37 -20.11 -27.26
C LEU A 67 29.35 -19.41 -28.63
N GLY A 68 30.42 -18.68 -28.99
CA GLY A 68 30.44 -17.87 -30.21
C GLY A 68 29.41 -16.72 -30.20
N TYR A 69 28.87 -16.38 -29.02
CA TYR A 69 27.80 -15.40 -28.90
C TYR A 69 28.26 -14.00 -29.35
N ALA A 70 27.55 -13.43 -30.32
CA ALA A 70 27.70 -12.05 -30.78
C ALA A 70 26.35 -11.33 -30.63
N PRO A 71 26.27 -10.22 -29.88
CA PRO A 71 25.01 -9.52 -29.66
C PRO A 71 24.52 -8.86 -30.95
N THR A 72 23.26 -9.10 -31.32
CA THR A 72 22.62 -8.51 -32.51
C THR A 72 22.35 -7.01 -32.36
N VAL A 73 22.16 -6.56 -31.11
CA VAL A 73 21.91 -5.16 -30.76
C VAL A 73 22.94 -4.69 -29.74
N SER A 74 23.32 -3.41 -29.79
CA SER A 74 24.17 -2.83 -28.77
C SER A 74 23.43 -2.77 -27.43
N LEU A 75 24.18 -2.76 -26.32
CA LEU A 75 23.60 -2.72 -24.98
C LEU A 75 22.73 -1.46 -24.77
N GLU A 76 23.22 -0.31 -25.23
CA GLU A 76 22.52 0.97 -25.13
C GLU A 76 21.18 0.94 -25.88
N ASP A 77 21.19 0.47 -27.14
CA ASP A 77 19.99 0.39 -27.97
C ASP A 77 18.97 -0.61 -27.38
N GLY A 78 19.45 -1.72 -26.82
CA GLY A 78 18.60 -2.69 -26.10
C GLY A 78 17.94 -2.11 -24.84
N ILE A 79 18.68 -1.32 -24.05
CA ILE A 79 18.13 -0.63 -22.87
C ILE A 79 17.08 0.39 -23.28
N MET A 80 17.37 1.19 -24.31
CA MET A 80 16.46 2.23 -24.81
C MET A 80 15.13 1.64 -25.30
N ARG A 81 15.17 0.57 -26.09
CA ARG A 81 13.97 -0.12 -26.59
C ARG A 81 13.14 -0.72 -25.45
N THR A 82 13.80 -1.30 -24.45
CA THR A 82 13.14 -1.88 -23.28
C THR A 82 12.47 -0.79 -22.44
N ALA A 83 13.15 0.33 -22.21
CA ALA A 83 12.60 1.47 -21.49
C ALA A 83 11.37 2.05 -22.22
N ALA A 84 11.44 2.19 -23.55
CA ALA A 84 10.31 2.67 -24.35
C ALA A 84 9.09 1.74 -24.27
N SER A 85 9.29 0.42 -24.36
CA SER A 85 8.19 -0.56 -24.24
C SER A 85 7.53 -0.53 -22.85
N VAL A 86 8.32 -0.36 -21.79
CA VAL A 86 7.78 -0.24 -20.42
C VAL A 86 6.96 1.04 -20.25
N SER A 87 7.40 2.16 -20.82
CA SER A 87 6.61 3.40 -20.80
C SER A 87 5.27 3.25 -21.51
N GLU A 88 5.26 2.61 -22.67
CA GLU A 88 4.02 2.35 -23.41
C GLU A 88 3.05 1.47 -22.60
N LEU A 89 3.54 0.44 -21.91
CA LEU A 89 2.73 -0.39 -21.01
C LEU A 89 2.12 0.43 -19.86
N GLN A 90 2.89 1.36 -19.27
CA GLN A 90 2.42 2.21 -18.19
C GLN A 90 1.31 3.17 -18.66
N ASP A 91 1.44 3.74 -19.86
CA ASP A 91 0.42 4.63 -20.44
C ASP A 91 -0.89 3.87 -20.69
N ASN A 92 -0.81 2.66 -21.26
CA ASN A 92 -1.96 1.79 -21.47
C ASN A 92 -2.66 1.40 -20.14
N LEU A 93 -1.88 1.09 -19.09
CA LEU A 93 -2.41 0.83 -17.74
C LEU A 93 -3.04 2.07 -17.10
N GLY A 94 -2.47 3.26 -17.32
CA GLY A 94 -3.02 4.53 -16.87
C GLY A 94 -4.36 4.84 -17.51
N ILE A 95 -4.48 4.59 -18.82
CA ILE A 95 -5.72 4.71 -19.59
C ILE A 95 -6.78 3.71 -19.09
N SER A 96 -6.40 2.45 -18.89
CA SER A 96 -7.28 1.41 -18.35
C SER A 96 -7.80 1.75 -16.95
N ARG A 97 -6.94 2.24 -16.06
CA ARG A 97 -7.33 2.68 -14.70
C ARG A 97 -8.26 3.90 -14.74
N LYS A 98 -8.05 4.85 -15.65
CA LYS A 98 -8.97 5.99 -15.86
C LYS A 98 -10.34 5.55 -16.36
N GLN A 99 -10.41 4.56 -17.26
CA GLN A 99 -11.67 4.00 -17.71
C GLN A 99 -12.42 3.23 -16.61
N GLY A 100 -11.71 2.49 -15.75
CA GLY A 100 -12.29 1.77 -14.61
C GLY A 100 -12.75 2.67 -13.45
N ALA A 101 -12.21 3.88 -13.32
CA ALA A 101 -12.59 4.83 -12.28
C ALA A 101 -13.81 5.69 -12.63
N CYS A 102 -14.28 5.67 -13.88
CA CYS A 102 -15.42 6.47 -14.36
C CYS A 102 -16.79 5.76 -14.21
N GLY A 103 -16.82 4.55 -13.64
CA GLY A 103 -18.05 3.83 -13.31
C GLY A 103 -18.10 3.51 -11.82
N SER A 104 -19.28 3.64 -11.20
CA SER A 104 -19.46 3.27 -9.79
C SER A 104 -18.93 1.86 -9.54
N SER A 105 -18.04 1.74 -8.55
CA SER A 105 -17.41 0.46 -8.22
C SER A 105 -18.51 -0.54 -7.86
N LYS A 106 -18.41 -1.79 -8.32
CA LYS A 106 -19.39 -2.83 -7.96
C LYS A 106 -19.57 -2.97 -6.43
N ALA A 107 -18.53 -2.62 -5.67
CA ALA A 107 -18.55 -2.53 -4.21
C ALA A 107 -19.45 -1.41 -3.68
N ASP A 108 -19.48 -0.22 -4.32
CA ASP A 108 -20.37 0.90 -3.93
C ASP A 108 -21.84 0.49 -4.06
N LYS A 109 -22.17 -0.33 -5.06
CA LYS A 109 -23.55 -0.81 -5.28
C LYS A 109 -23.98 -1.90 -4.30
N LEU A 110 -23.04 -2.68 -3.78
CA LEU A 110 -23.29 -3.77 -2.83
C LEU A 110 -23.30 -3.30 -1.37
N LEU A 111 -22.49 -2.30 -1.04
CA LEU A 111 -22.34 -1.82 0.34
C LEU A 111 -23.37 -0.75 0.73
N GLY A 112 -24.19 -0.28 -0.22
CA GLY A 112 -25.10 0.83 -0.03
C GLY A 112 -24.31 2.13 0.04
N SER A 113 -24.50 3.01 -0.94
CA SER A 113 -23.82 4.31 -1.00
C SER A 113 -24.11 5.12 0.25
N GLY A 114 -23.17 5.13 1.20
CA GLY A 114 -23.33 5.75 2.50
C GLY A 114 -22.01 5.78 3.26
N VAL A 115 -22.02 6.46 4.41
CA VAL A 115 -20.82 6.72 5.21
C VAL A 115 -20.06 5.43 5.58
N ALA A 116 -20.76 4.32 5.79
CA ALA A 116 -20.14 3.03 6.06
C ALA A 116 -19.36 2.47 4.86
N ALA A 117 -19.88 2.65 3.64
CA ALA A 117 -19.19 2.26 2.41
C ALA A 117 -17.94 3.13 2.20
N ASP A 118 -18.02 4.44 2.44
CA ASP A 118 -16.86 5.34 2.33
C ASP A 118 -15.75 5.02 3.35
N ILE A 119 -16.14 4.62 4.56
CA ILE A 119 -15.22 4.14 5.60
C ILE A 119 -14.58 2.80 5.18
N LEU A 120 -15.38 1.84 4.71
CA LEU A 120 -14.89 0.51 4.27
C LEU A 120 -14.03 0.57 3.01
N LEU A 121 -14.36 1.46 2.07
CA LEU A 121 -13.59 1.68 0.83
C LEU A 121 -12.36 2.56 1.04
N TRP A 122 -12.07 2.99 2.29
CA TRP A 122 -10.93 3.85 2.61
C TRP A 122 -10.91 5.11 1.72
N ARG A 123 -12.08 5.68 1.41
CA ARG A 123 -12.16 6.81 0.48
C ARG A 123 -11.58 8.09 1.09
N ASP A 124 -11.73 8.27 2.40
CA ASP A 124 -11.16 9.38 3.18
C ASP A 124 -10.13 8.87 4.19
N GLU A 125 -8.88 8.67 3.73
CA GLU A 125 -7.77 8.12 4.50
C GLU A 125 -7.64 8.71 5.91
N LYS A 126 -7.71 10.05 6.06
CA LYS A 126 -7.55 10.72 7.35
C LYS A 126 -8.72 10.48 8.31
N LYS A 127 -9.95 10.38 7.79
CA LYS A 127 -11.16 10.19 8.60
C LYS A 127 -11.26 8.73 9.04
N THR A 128 -11.11 7.80 8.08
CA THR A 128 -11.11 6.36 8.35
C THR A 128 -10.00 5.97 9.32
N PHE A 129 -8.78 6.49 9.14
CA PHE A 129 -7.68 6.24 10.06
C PHE A 129 -7.97 6.73 11.48
N SER A 130 -8.57 7.92 11.64
CA SER A 130 -8.96 8.46 12.94
C SER A 130 -10.02 7.57 13.64
N TYR A 131 -11.08 7.17 12.92
CA TYR A 131 -12.12 6.29 13.47
C TYR A 131 -11.59 4.91 13.86
N ILE A 132 -10.76 4.29 13.00
CA ILE A 132 -10.13 3.00 13.30
C ILE A 132 -9.19 3.11 14.51
N THR A 133 -8.40 4.18 14.58
CA THR A 133 -7.50 4.43 15.72
C THR A 133 -8.28 4.63 17.01
N LEU A 134 -9.38 5.39 16.98
CA LEU A 134 -10.26 5.59 18.12
C LEU A 134 -10.91 4.27 18.57
N LEU A 135 -11.40 3.47 17.62
CA LEU A 135 -11.99 2.15 17.88
C LEU A 135 -10.96 1.21 18.50
N PHE A 136 -9.74 1.20 18.00
CA PHE A 136 -8.65 0.38 18.52
C PHE A 136 -8.22 0.83 19.92
N LEU A 137 -8.13 2.14 20.16
CA LEU A 137 -7.86 2.71 21.47
C LEU A 137 -8.96 2.33 22.47
N LEU A 138 -10.22 2.42 22.06
CA LEU A 138 -11.37 2.02 22.86
C LEU A 138 -11.36 0.52 23.14
N PHE A 139 -11.01 -0.29 22.15
CA PHE A 139 -10.85 -1.74 22.29
C PHE A 139 -9.72 -2.09 23.26
N TYR A 140 -8.55 -1.46 23.14
CA TYR A 140 -7.43 -1.65 24.06
C TYR A 140 -7.76 -1.18 25.48
N TRP A 141 -8.40 -0.03 25.61
CA TRP A 141 -8.89 0.43 26.90
C TRP A 141 -9.81 -0.62 27.53
N PHE A 142 -10.76 -1.15 26.76
CA PHE A 142 -11.78 -2.08 27.24
C PHE A 142 -11.24 -3.49 27.53
N PHE A 143 -10.46 -4.08 26.62
CA PHE A 143 -10.02 -5.48 26.70
C PHE A 143 -8.69 -5.67 27.42
N LEU A 144 -7.77 -4.69 27.39
CA LEU A 144 -6.48 -4.77 28.09
C LEU A 144 -6.52 -4.19 29.51
N SER A 145 -7.58 -3.47 29.90
CA SER A 145 -7.80 -3.11 31.30
C SER A 145 -8.29 -4.33 32.09
N ASP A 146 -7.33 -5.05 32.67
CA ASP A 146 -7.52 -6.15 33.63
C ASP A 146 -8.38 -5.77 34.88
N ARG A 147 -8.68 -4.47 35.06
CA ARG A 147 -9.55 -3.92 36.11
C ARG A 147 -11.00 -3.82 35.62
N THR A 148 -11.80 -4.85 35.91
CA THR A 148 -13.27 -4.88 35.91
C THR A 148 -13.91 -3.93 34.90
N PHE A 149 -14.01 -4.36 33.63
CA PHE A 149 -14.76 -3.73 32.54
C PHE A 149 -15.99 -2.92 33.01
N VAL A 150 -16.77 -3.51 33.93
CA VAL A 150 -17.96 -2.94 34.57
C VAL A 150 -17.71 -1.59 35.26
N SER A 151 -16.58 -1.40 35.94
CA SER A 151 -16.26 -0.15 36.67
C SER A 151 -15.92 1.01 35.72
N SER A 152 -15.19 0.73 34.64
CA SER A 152 -14.83 1.76 33.66
C SER A 152 -16.05 2.19 32.85
N SER A 153 -16.89 1.25 32.43
CA SER A 153 -18.14 1.57 31.72
C SER A 153 -19.13 2.32 32.62
N ALA A 154 -19.25 1.95 33.90
CA ALA A 154 -20.07 2.68 34.87
C ALA A 154 -19.63 4.14 35.06
N LYS A 155 -18.32 4.42 35.09
CA LYS A 155 -17.80 5.80 35.18
C LYS A 155 -18.12 6.61 33.92
N ILE A 156 -18.00 6.01 32.73
CA ILE A 156 -18.35 6.67 31.47
C ILE A 156 -19.85 6.98 31.43
N LEU A 157 -20.70 6.03 31.82
CA LEU A 157 -22.15 6.22 31.93
C LEU A 157 -22.49 7.34 32.92
N LEU A 158 -21.83 7.39 34.08
CA LEU A 158 -22.03 8.45 35.07
C LEU A 158 -21.70 9.84 34.52
N VAL A 159 -20.58 9.98 33.79
CA VAL A 159 -20.19 11.24 33.17
C VAL A 159 -21.17 11.67 32.08
N ILE A 160 -21.63 10.73 31.25
CA ILE A 160 -22.63 11.00 30.20
C ILE A 160 -23.95 11.44 30.83
N SER A 161 -24.43 10.75 31.87
CA SER A 161 -25.65 11.13 32.59
C SER A 161 -25.53 12.51 33.23
N LEU A 162 -24.39 12.85 33.82
CA LEU A 162 -24.15 14.18 34.39
C LEU A 162 -24.12 15.26 33.30
N ALA A 163 -23.47 14.99 32.17
CA ALA A 163 -23.44 15.92 31.04
C ALA A 163 -24.83 16.16 30.44
N LEU A 164 -25.64 15.10 30.28
CA LEU A 164 -27.03 15.20 29.84
C LEU A 164 -27.90 15.96 30.84
N TYR A 165 -27.65 15.77 32.15
CA TYR A 165 -28.35 16.51 33.19
C TYR A 165 -28.03 18.01 33.15
N ILE A 166 -26.76 18.37 33.01
CA ILE A 166 -26.33 19.78 32.93
C ILE A 166 -26.81 20.45 31.65
N HIS A 167 -26.89 19.71 30.53
CA HIS A 167 -27.27 20.28 29.23
C HIS A 167 -28.79 20.21 28.96
N GLY A 168 -29.51 19.34 29.68
CA GLY A 168 -30.95 19.14 29.58
C GLY A 168 -31.79 19.88 30.62
N VAL A 169 -31.15 20.45 31.65
CA VAL A 169 -31.72 21.44 32.60
C VAL A 169 -31.41 22.85 32.10
#